data_AF-A0A1Z9H9B9-F1
#
_entry.id   AF-A0A1Z9H9B9-F1
#
_cell.length_a   1.000
_cell.length_b   1.000
_cell.length_c   1.000
_cell.angle_alpha   90.00
_cell.angle_beta   90.00
_cell.angle_gamma   90.00
#
_symmetry.space_group_name_H-M   'P 1'
#
loop_
_entity.id
_entity.type
_entity.pdbx_description
1 polymer ?
#
loop_
_entity_poly.entity_id
_entity_poly.type
_entity_poly.pdbx_seq_one_letter_code
_entity_poly.pdbx_strand_id
1 'polypeptide(L)'
;MNHATRRGNATFGVLLVLIGVSIAILNAVAFHPGAGTQWTKRTEHVHTLEDGSDVRWTEHEAVSVKEGREMAALQQDAAPLLSRTAGLWGAAILTLCIFSFLLGDNPLYKAAEAIVVGASAAYWMVIGFWETIVPNLFAGLFPDWTRANFMPKLSAEASVDFLLLIPLALSVLLLLRLAPKIGWISRWPTAFIIGVFCGLRFISSLEADFLSQIGPTIKPLIVMGENGFDLESSFSNIVLVLGTLACLVYFFFSVEHKGAVGKVARSGIWMLMITFGAAFGYTVMGRIALLAGRFEFLFDDWLWLIDPKDAHPAQVFLQTIAPMLT
;
A
#
# COMPACT_ATOMS: atom_id res chain seq x y z
N MET A 1 24.45 29.02 10.88
CA MET A 1 23.62 29.19 9.67
C MET A 1 22.31 29.84 10.08
N ASN A 2 22.08 31.08 9.63
CA ASN A 2 21.01 31.95 10.16
C ASN A 2 19.63 31.61 9.56
N HIS A 3 18.57 31.87 10.32
CA HIS A 3 17.17 31.66 9.91
C HIS A 3 16.79 32.31 8.55
N ALA A 4 17.50 33.38 8.13
CA ALA A 4 17.30 34.05 6.84
C ALA A 4 17.76 33.21 5.64
N THR A 5 18.91 32.52 5.74
CA THR A 5 19.43 31.64 4.67
C THR A 5 18.53 30.42 4.44
N ARG A 6 17.79 29.96 5.46
CA ARG A 6 16.85 28.84 5.35
C ARG A 6 15.58 29.20 4.59
N ARG A 7 15.09 30.44 4.71
CA ARG A 7 13.92 30.96 3.96
C ARG A 7 14.25 31.19 2.48
N GLY A 8 15.44 31.71 2.17
CA GLY A 8 15.88 31.94 0.79
C GLY A 8 15.97 30.66 -0.04
N ASN A 9 16.51 29.57 0.55
CA ASN A 9 16.56 28.26 -0.12
C ASN A 9 15.17 27.64 -0.34
N ALA A 10 14.23 27.83 0.59
CA ALA A 10 12.87 27.32 0.44
C ALA A 10 12.13 28.02 -0.71
N THR A 11 12.23 29.35 -0.82
CA THR A 11 11.66 30.11 -1.95
C THR A 11 12.32 29.77 -3.28
N PHE A 12 13.63 29.50 -3.28
CA PHE A 12 14.36 29.08 -4.47
C PHE A 12 13.98 27.66 -4.92
N GLY A 13 13.77 26.73 -3.99
CA GLY A 13 13.28 25.39 -4.29
C GLY A 13 11.87 25.39 -4.88
N VAL A 14 10.96 26.21 -4.33
CA VAL A 14 9.62 26.44 -4.91
C VAL A 14 9.73 26.96 -6.34
N LEU A 15 10.58 27.97 -6.54
CA LEU A 15 10.79 28.57 -7.86
C LEU A 15 11.35 27.56 -8.86
N LEU A 16 12.31 26.72 -8.46
CA LEU A 16 12.86 25.66 -9.32
C LEU A 16 11.83 24.60 -9.69
N VAL A 17 10.98 24.17 -8.75
CA VAL A 17 9.89 23.22 -9.05
C VAL A 17 8.87 23.86 -9.97
N LEU A 18 8.46 25.11 -9.73
CA LEU A 18 7.55 25.82 -10.61
C LEU A 18 8.15 26.05 -12.00
N ILE A 19 9.45 26.33 -12.09
CA ILE A 19 10.18 26.43 -13.36
C ILE A 19 10.23 25.06 -14.05
N GLY A 20 10.54 23.98 -13.33
CA GLY A 20 10.56 22.62 -13.87
C GLY A 20 9.18 22.17 -14.37
N VAL A 21 8.13 22.46 -13.61
CA VAL A 21 6.72 22.26 -14.02
C VAL A 21 6.39 23.12 -15.23
N SER A 22 6.80 24.39 -15.25
CA SER A 22 6.54 25.31 -16.35
C SER A 22 7.27 24.89 -17.63
N ILE A 23 8.52 24.44 -17.53
CA ILE A 23 9.32 23.90 -18.63
C ILE A 23 8.71 22.59 -19.12
N ALA A 24 8.29 21.70 -18.22
CA ALA A 24 7.60 20.47 -18.58
C ALA A 24 6.27 20.74 -19.30
N ILE A 25 5.49 21.72 -18.84
CA ILE A 25 4.26 22.19 -19.49
C ILE A 25 4.56 22.80 -20.86
N LEU A 26 5.55 23.70 -20.94
CA LEU A 26 5.97 24.31 -22.20
C LEU A 26 6.47 23.26 -23.19
N ASN A 27 7.22 22.27 -22.73
CA ASN A 27 7.75 21.21 -23.57
C ASN A 27 6.64 20.25 -24.03
N ALA A 28 5.72 19.88 -23.13
CA ALA A 28 4.55 19.08 -23.43
C ALA A 28 3.61 19.76 -24.44
N VAL A 29 3.42 21.07 -24.32
CA VAL A 29 2.53 21.83 -25.23
C VAL A 29 3.21 22.18 -26.55
N ALA A 30 4.53 22.46 -26.55
CA ALA A 30 5.22 22.97 -27.73
C ALA A 30 5.89 21.90 -28.60
N PHE A 31 6.39 20.79 -28.03
CA PHE A 31 7.23 19.83 -28.78
C PHE A 31 6.60 18.45 -28.97
N HIS A 32 5.63 18.04 -28.15
CA HIS A 32 4.95 16.75 -28.27
C HIS A 32 3.42 16.96 -28.33
N PRO A 33 2.81 17.06 -29.53
CA PRO A 33 1.37 17.25 -29.65
C PRO A 33 0.66 15.99 -29.14
N GLY A 34 0.33 15.93 -27.85
CA GLY A 34 -0.22 14.74 -27.17
C GLY A 34 0.30 14.50 -25.74
N ALA A 35 1.37 15.18 -25.31
CA ALA A 35 1.87 15.08 -23.95
C ALA A 35 0.84 15.59 -22.94
N GLY A 36 0.62 14.83 -21.86
CA GLY A 36 -0.39 15.09 -20.86
C GLY A 36 -1.83 14.90 -21.34
N THR A 37 -2.10 14.17 -22.44
CA THR A 37 -3.48 13.80 -22.82
C THR A 37 -3.70 12.30 -22.63
N GLN A 38 -4.69 11.92 -21.83
CA GLN A 38 -5.02 10.52 -21.62
C GLN A 38 -6.07 10.09 -22.64
N TRP A 39 -5.66 9.23 -23.57
CA TRP A 39 -6.59 8.60 -24.52
C TRP A 39 -7.26 7.43 -23.83
N THR A 40 -8.56 7.27 -24.07
CA THR A 40 -9.29 6.12 -23.54
C THR A 40 -9.98 5.37 -24.65
N LYS A 41 -9.82 4.05 -24.65
CA LYS A 41 -10.65 3.15 -25.44
C LYS A 41 -11.94 2.91 -24.67
N ARG A 42 -13.06 3.15 -25.34
CA ARG A 42 -14.38 2.80 -24.83
C ARG A 42 -14.72 1.38 -25.24
N THR A 43 -14.95 0.52 -24.25
CA THR A 43 -15.45 -0.84 -24.46
C THR A 43 -16.84 -0.93 -23.82
N GLU A 44 -17.87 -1.26 -24.61
CA GLU A 44 -19.22 -1.51 -24.09
C GLU A 44 -19.37 -2.98 -23.74
N HIS A 45 -19.66 -3.26 -22.48
CA HIS A 45 -20.01 -4.60 -22.01
C HIS A 45 -21.52 -4.69 -21.87
N VAL A 46 -22.12 -5.71 -22.48
CA VAL A 46 -23.55 -6.02 -22.38
C VAL A 46 -23.68 -7.37 -21.70
N HIS A 47 -24.27 -7.39 -20.51
CA HIS A 47 -24.58 -8.61 -19.79
C HIS A 47 -26.09 -8.82 -19.75
N THR A 48 -26.56 -9.88 -20.37
CA THR A 48 -27.95 -10.33 -20.29
C THR A 48 -28.16 -11.06 -18.96
N LEU A 49 -29.12 -10.60 -18.15
CA LEU A 49 -29.55 -11.26 -16.93
C LEU A 49 -30.49 -12.45 -17.27
N GLU A 50 -30.64 -13.41 -16.35
CA GLU A 50 -31.53 -14.57 -16.52
C GLU A 50 -33.01 -14.20 -16.76
N ASP A 51 -33.41 -12.99 -16.35
CA ASP A 51 -34.74 -12.40 -16.57
C ASP A 51 -34.90 -11.70 -17.94
N GLY A 52 -33.91 -11.84 -18.85
CA GLY A 52 -33.96 -11.27 -20.20
C GLY A 52 -33.70 -9.76 -20.31
N SER A 53 -33.25 -9.12 -19.23
CA SER A 53 -32.86 -7.70 -19.22
C SER A 53 -31.36 -7.50 -19.48
N ASP A 54 -31.02 -6.51 -20.31
CA ASP A 54 -29.63 -6.15 -20.64
C ASP A 54 -29.08 -5.11 -19.65
N VAL A 55 -27.98 -5.44 -18.97
CA VAL A 55 -27.18 -4.46 -18.23
C VAL A 55 -26.02 -4.02 -19.11
N ARG A 56 -25.97 -2.73 -19.43
CA ARG A 56 -24.90 -2.13 -20.22
C ARG A 56 -24.03 -1.26 -19.32
N TRP A 57 -22.72 -1.50 -19.33
CA TRP A 57 -21.75 -0.58 -18.75
C TRP A 57 -20.63 -0.29 -19.73
N THR A 58 -20.08 0.91 -19.60
CA THR A 58 -18.98 1.39 -20.42
C THR A 58 -17.71 1.32 -19.60
N GLU A 59 -16.71 0.63 -20.12
CA GLU A 59 -15.37 0.61 -19.56
C GLU A 59 -14.48 1.54 -20.38
N HIS A 60 -13.79 2.43 -19.68
CA HIS A 60 -12.83 3.36 -20.28
C HIS A 60 -11.44 2.93 -19.86
N GLU A 61 -10.75 2.23 -20.75
CA GLU A 61 -9.38 1.78 -20.53
C GLU A 61 -8.40 2.86 -21.03
N ALA A 62 -7.39 3.19 -20.24
CA ALA A 62 -6.35 4.13 -20.66
C ALA A 62 -5.48 3.49 -21.75
N VAL A 63 -5.35 4.17 -22.88
CA VAL A 63 -4.54 3.72 -24.01
C VAL A 63 -3.46 4.76 -24.30
N SER A 64 -2.29 4.30 -24.74
CA SER A 64 -1.19 5.20 -25.09
C SER A 64 -1.63 6.20 -26.16
N VAL A 65 -1.07 7.42 -26.16
CA VAL A 65 -1.49 8.50 -27.09
C VAL A 65 -1.34 8.11 -28.57
N LYS A 66 -0.35 7.27 -28.88
CA LYS A 66 -0.09 6.78 -30.24
C LYS A 66 -1.11 5.73 -30.65
N GLU A 67 -1.39 4.76 -29.79
CA GLU A 67 -2.46 3.77 -30.03
C GLU A 67 -3.83 4.42 -30.02
N GLY A 68 -4.09 5.40 -29.15
CA GLY A 68 -5.33 6.17 -29.15
C GLY A 68 -5.54 6.91 -30.48
N ARG A 69 -4.47 7.45 -31.07
CA ARG A 69 -4.51 8.07 -32.40
C ARG A 69 -4.61 7.06 -33.54
N GLU A 70 -3.93 5.91 -33.45
CA GLU A 70 -4.05 4.82 -34.43
C GLU A 70 -5.47 4.22 -34.42
N MET A 71 -6.04 4.01 -33.24
CA MET A 71 -7.40 3.49 -33.05
C MET A 71 -8.45 4.52 -33.46
N ALA A 72 -8.23 5.82 -33.18
CA ALA A 72 -9.08 6.89 -33.68
C ALA A 72 -8.99 7.03 -35.21
N ALA A 73 -7.82 6.82 -35.81
CA ALA A 73 -7.63 6.78 -37.26
C ALA A 73 -8.31 5.55 -37.90
N LEU A 74 -8.42 4.44 -37.16
CA LEU A 74 -9.18 3.25 -37.51
C LEU A 74 -10.69 3.35 -37.21
N GLN A 75 -11.17 4.54 -36.81
CA GLN A 75 -12.59 4.81 -36.54
C GLN A 75 -13.16 3.93 -35.40
N GLN A 76 -12.28 3.51 -34.48
CA GLN A 76 -12.62 2.89 -33.19
C GLN A 76 -12.88 3.97 -32.13
N ASP A 77 -13.69 3.66 -31.12
CA ASP A 77 -14.11 4.59 -30.04
C ASP A 77 -12.97 4.93 -29.06
N ALA A 78 -11.90 5.55 -29.57
CA ALA A 78 -10.80 6.10 -28.80
C ALA A 78 -10.92 7.63 -28.78
N ALA A 79 -11.21 8.19 -27.61
CA ALA A 79 -11.35 9.64 -27.44
C ALA A 79 -10.55 10.13 -26.21
N PRO A 80 -10.01 11.36 -26.26
CA PRO A 80 -9.43 11.99 -25.08
C PRO A 80 -10.55 12.40 -24.11
N LEU A 81 -10.53 11.83 -22.90
CA LEU A 81 -11.45 12.22 -21.83
C LEU A 81 -10.83 13.35 -21.00
N LEU A 82 -11.54 14.48 -20.91
CA LEU A 82 -11.08 15.64 -20.13
C LEU A 82 -10.95 15.31 -18.64
N SER A 83 -11.86 14.51 -18.07
CA SER A 83 -11.82 14.11 -16.66
C SER A 83 -10.59 13.26 -16.32
N ARG A 84 -10.25 12.32 -17.20
CA ARG A 84 -9.08 11.44 -17.08
C ARG A 84 -7.79 12.23 -17.25
N THR A 85 -7.74 13.10 -18.25
CA THR A 85 -6.64 14.03 -18.48
C THR A 85 -6.42 14.93 -17.26
N ALA A 86 -7.47 15.54 -16.71
CA ALA A 86 -7.37 16.36 -15.50
C ALA A 86 -6.84 15.55 -14.29
N GLY A 87 -7.25 14.29 -14.16
CA GLY A 87 -6.73 13.37 -13.15
C GLY A 87 -5.24 13.07 -13.31
N LEU A 88 -4.78 12.81 -14.54
CA LEU A 88 -3.37 12.59 -14.86
C LEU A 88 -2.50 13.81 -14.49
N TRP A 89 -2.95 15.01 -14.89
CA TRP A 89 -2.28 16.25 -14.52
C TRP A 89 -2.28 16.50 -13.01
N GLY A 90 -3.39 16.23 -12.33
CA GLY A 90 -3.48 16.33 -10.87
C GLY A 90 -2.49 15.40 -10.17
N ALA A 91 -2.38 14.14 -10.63
CA ALA A 91 -1.45 13.16 -10.10
C ALA A 91 0.02 13.52 -10.36
N ALA A 92 0.34 14.03 -11.55
CA ALA A 92 1.69 14.50 -11.88
C ALA A 92 2.11 15.68 -11.01
N ILE A 93 1.25 16.69 -10.85
CA ILE A 93 1.53 17.86 -10.01
C ILE A 93 1.72 17.43 -8.55
N LEU A 94 0.86 16.56 -8.01
CA LEU A 94 1.01 16.05 -6.64
C LEU A 94 2.33 15.27 -6.46
N THR A 95 2.72 14.47 -7.45
CA THR A 95 4.00 13.74 -7.42
C THR A 95 5.20 14.69 -7.40
N LEU A 96 5.17 15.76 -8.21
CA LEU A 96 6.20 16.79 -8.19
C LEU A 96 6.22 17.60 -6.90
N CYS A 97 5.06 17.89 -6.30
CA CYS A 97 4.97 18.51 -4.98
C CYS A 97 5.63 17.64 -3.90
N ILE A 98 5.50 16.31 -3.98
CA ILE A 98 6.19 15.37 -3.08
C ILE A 98 7.70 15.40 -3.33
N PHE A 99 8.15 15.35 -4.59
CA PHE A 99 9.57 15.45 -4.93
C PHE A 99 10.21 16.78 -4.52
N SER A 100 9.44 17.85 -4.36
CA SER A 100 9.95 19.11 -3.80
C SER A 100 10.59 18.93 -2.42
N PHE A 101 10.28 17.88 -1.67
CA PHE A 101 10.96 17.55 -0.41
C PHE A 101 12.48 17.41 -0.56
N LEU A 102 12.95 16.92 -1.72
CA LEU A 102 14.38 16.77 -2.01
C LEU A 102 15.14 18.11 -1.98
N LEU A 103 14.42 19.22 -2.21
CA LEU A 103 14.97 20.58 -2.19
C LEU A 103 14.83 21.27 -0.81
N GLY A 104 14.24 20.58 0.18
CA GLY A 104 14.01 21.07 1.54
C GLY A 104 12.53 21.26 1.90
N ASP A 105 12.27 21.91 3.05
CA ASP A 105 10.91 22.15 3.58
C ASP A 105 10.15 23.21 2.76
N ASN A 106 9.32 22.76 1.80
CA ASN A 106 8.48 23.61 0.94
C ASN A 106 6.99 23.58 1.38
N PRO A 107 6.25 24.72 1.37
CA PRO A 107 4.78 24.74 1.45
C PRO A 107 4.05 23.75 0.51
N LEU A 108 4.52 23.56 -0.72
CA LEU A 108 3.94 22.62 -1.70
C LEU A 108 4.01 21.17 -1.21
N TYR A 109 5.14 20.78 -0.63
CA TYR A 109 5.31 19.46 -0.03
C TYR A 109 4.34 19.26 1.15
N LYS A 110 4.24 20.25 2.04
CA LYS A 110 3.32 20.18 3.20
C LYS A 110 1.85 20.12 2.79
N ALA A 111 1.48 20.81 1.72
CA ALA A 111 0.13 20.74 1.17
C ALA A 111 -0.16 19.34 0.60
N ALA A 112 0.77 18.77 -0.18
CA ALA A 112 0.62 17.41 -0.71
C ALA A 112 0.57 16.37 0.41
N GLU A 113 1.43 16.49 1.42
CA GLU A 113 1.43 15.63 2.61
C GLU A 113 0.08 15.70 3.36
N ALA A 114 -0.43 16.90 3.62
CA ALA A 114 -1.72 17.09 4.30
C ALA A 114 -2.90 16.51 3.50
N ILE A 115 -2.88 16.65 2.17
CA ILE A 115 -3.90 16.05 1.29
C ILE A 115 -3.84 14.52 1.38
N VAL A 116 -2.65 13.93 1.28
CA VAL A 116 -2.48 12.46 1.33
C VAL A 116 -2.92 11.92 2.70
N VAL A 117 -2.44 12.50 3.79
CA VAL A 117 -2.80 12.08 5.15
C VAL A 117 -4.30 12.26 5.41
N GLY A 118 -4.87 13.39 4.97
CA GLY A 118 -6.30 13.67 5.09
C GLY A 118 -7.16 12.69 4.29
N ALA A 119 -6.77 12.38 3.04
CA ALA A 119 -7.45 11.40 2.21
C ALA A 119 -7.38 9.99 2.80
N SER A 120 -6.21 9.57 3.32
CA SER A 120 -6.07 8.28 4.02
C SER A 120 -6.94 8.20 5.26
N ALA A 121 -7.00 9.25 6.07
CA ALA A 121 -7.86 9.30 7.26
C ALA A 121 -9.35 9.27 6.89
N ALA A 122 -9.76 10.01 5.85
CA ALA A 122 -11.12 10.02 5.34
C ALA A 122 -11.54 8.65 4.79
N TYR A 123 -10.66 7.97 4.05
CA TYR A 123 -10.90 6.63 3.53
C TYR A 123 -11.22 5.64 4.65
N TRP A 124 -10.39 5.61 5.71
CA TRP A 124 -10.64 4.77 6.89
C TRP A 124 -11.94 5.12 7.62
N MET A 125 -12.30 6.40 7.68
CA MET A 125 -13.56 6.84 8.28
C MET A 125 -14.77 6.35 7.48
N VAL A 126 -14.73 6.45 6.15
CA VAL A 126 -15.82 6.01 5.25
C VAL A 126 -16.00 4.50 5.36
N ILE A 127 -14.90 3.73 5.31
CA ILE A 127 -14.93 2.28 5.49
C ILE A 127 -15.49 1.92 6.87
N GLY A 128 -14.96 2.51 7.94
CA GLY A 128 -15.44 2.23 9.29
C GLY A 128 -16.93 2.55 9.45
N PHE A 129 -17.42 3.61 8.81
CA PHE A 129 -18.83 3.95 8.83
C PHE A 129 -19.69 2.89 8.12
N TRP A 130 -19.37 2.57 6.86
CA TRP A 130 -20.21 1.70 6.03
C TRP A 130 -20.04 0.21 6.32
N GLU A 131 -18.84 -0.25 6.68
CA GLU A 131 -18.56 -1.66 6.91
C GLU A 131 -18.65 -2.06 8.39
N THR A 132 -18.54 -1.10 9.32
CA THR A 132 -18.58 -1.41 10.76
C THR A 132 -19.77 -0.78 11.46
N ILE A 133 -19.94 0.55 11.41
CA ILE A 133 -20.98 1.24 12.19
C ILE A 133 -22.39 0.89 11.69
N VAL A 134 -22.63 1.03 10.39
CA VAL A 134 -23.95 0.75 9.80
C VAL A 134 -24.39 -0.70 10.05
N PRO A 135 -23.61 -1.74 9.69
CA PRO A 135 -24.06 -3.12 9.85
C PRO A 135 -23.99 -3.63 11.30
N ASN A 136 -22.98 -3.27 12.11
CA ASN A 136 -22.84 -3.86 13.45
C ASN A 136 -23.58 -3.09 14.55
N LEU A 137 -23.76 -1.77 14.38
CA LEU A 137 -24.40 -0.92 15.40
C LEU A 137 -25.83 -0.54 15.00
N PHE A 138 -26.01 0.09 13.84
CA PHE A 138 -27.33 0.59 13.44
C PHE A 138 -28.28 -0.54 13.02
N ALA A 139 -27.82 -1.55 12.28
CA ALA A 139 -28.67 -2.67 11.91
C ALA A 139 -29.15 -3.48 13.13
N GLY A 140 -28.33 -3.60 14.17
CA GLY A 140 -28.70 -4.34 15.40
C GLY A 140 -29.54 -3.54 16.40
N LEU A 141 -29.39 -2.21 16.46
CA LEU A 141 -30.13 -1.35 17.41
C LEU A 141 -31.39 -0.73 16.79
N PHE A 142 -31.36 -0.41 15.49
CA PHE A 142 -32.45 0.21 14.73
C PHE A 142 -32.64 -0.49 13.36
N PRO A 143 -33.07 -1.76 13.33
CA PRO A 143 -33.15 -2.54 12.10
C PRO A 143 -34.07 -1.91 11.04
N ASP A 144 -35.24 -1.41 11.43
CA ASP A 144 -36.21 -0.83 10.50
C ASP A 144 -35.74 0.49 9.87
N TRP A 145 -35.11 1.36 10.67
CA TRP A 145 -34.55 2.62 10.17
C TRP A 145 -33.35 2.39 9.26
N THR A 146 -32.49 1.44 9.60
CA THR A 146 -31.31 1.08 8.80
C THR A 146 -31.71 0.47 7.46
N ARG A 147 -32.76 -0.37 7.45
CA ARG A 147 -33.32 -0.94 6.22
C ARG A 147 -33.84 0.15 5.27
N ALA A 148 -34.54 1.15 5.81
CA ALA A 148 -35.12 2.22 5.02
C ALA A 148 -34.07 3.17 4.40
N ASN A 149 -32.95 3.42 5.08
CA ASN A 149 -32.00 4.47 4.70
C ASN A 149 -30.67 3.97 4.13
N PHE A 150 -30.15 2.83 4.61
CA PHE A 150 -28.78 2.41 4.34
C PHE A 150 -28.68 1.02 3.71
N MET A 151 -29.48 0.06 4.18
CA MET A 151 -29.37 -1.35 3.78
C MET A 151 -30.73 -1.99 3.47
N PRO A 152 -31.29 -1.74 2.27
CA PRO A 152 -32.59 -2.29 1.87
C PRO A 152 -32.67 -3.83 1.86
N LYS A 153 -31.52 -4.52 1.77
CA LYS A 153 -31.40 -5.99 1.74
C LYS A 153 -31.26 -6.63 3.13
N LEU A 154 -31.41 -5.87 4.22
CA LEU A 154 -31.32 -6.40 5.58
C LEU A 154 -32.53 -7.30 5.89
N SER A 155 -32.30 -8.47 6.50
CA SER A 155 -33.34 -9.45 6.84
C SER A 155 -34.52 -8.81 7.59
N ALA A 156 -35.73 -9.22 7.23
CA ALA A 156 -36.97 -8.72 7.84
C ALA A 156 -37.14 -9.16 9.30
N GLU A 157 -36.41 -10.20 9.73
CA GLU A 157 -36.52 -10.84 11.05
C GLU A 157 -35.46 -10.37 12.07
N ALA A 158 -34.75 -9.27 11.77
CA ALA A 158 -33.72 -8.75 12.66
C ALA A 158 -34.32 -8.29 14.01
N SER A 159 -33.95 -8.97 15.09
CA SER A 159 -34.31 -8.57 16.45
C SER A 159 -33.42 -7.45 16.97
N VAL A 160 -33.98 -6.58 17.81
CA VAL A 160 -33.23 -5.50 18.46
C VAL A 160 -32.35 -6.10 19.55
N ASP A 161 -31.04 -5.91 19.42
CA ASP A 161 -30.09 -6.31 20.46
C ASP A 161 -29.72 -5.11 21.35
N PHE A 162 -30.28 -5.10 22.56
CA PHE A 162 -30.02 -4.05 23.55
C PHE A 162 -28.58 -4.08 24.09
N LEU A 163 -27.82 -5.18 23.92
CA LEU A 163 -26.42 -5.26 24.33
C LEU A 163 -25.55 -4.25 23.56
N LEU A 164 -25.94 -3.90 22.32
CA LEU A 164 -25.28 -2.92 21.48
C LEU A 164 -25.36 -1.48 22.01
N LEU A 165 -26.20 -1.22 23.03
CA LEU A 165 -26.22 0.05 23.74
C LEU A 165 -24.90 0.32 24.45
N ILE A 166 -24.18 -0.71 24.89
CA ILE A 166 -22.86 -0.58 25.53
C ILE A 166 -21.83 -0.03 24.52
N PRO A 167 -21.61 -0.66 23.34
CA PRO A 167 -20.80 -0.07 22.27
C PRO A 167 -21.23 1.34 21.86
N LEU A 168 -22.54 1.63 21.78
CA LEU A 168 -23.04 2.97 21.48
C LEU A 168 -22.58 3.98 22.53
N ALA A 169 -22.78 3.66 23.81
CA ALA A 169 -22.38 4.52 24.92
C ALA A 169 -20.86 4.76 24.90
N LEU A 170 -20.05 3.70 24.73
CA LEU A 170 -18.59 3.82 24.60
C LEU A 170 -18.17 4.68 23.39
N SER A 171 -18.90 4.59 22.27
CA SER A 171 -18.65 5.40 21.07
C SER A 171 -18.94 6.88 21.31
N VAL A 172 -20.04 7.20 21.99
CA VAL A 172 -20.38 8.58 22.37
C VAL A 172 -19.35 9.13 23.37
N LEU A 173 -18.93 8.33 24.35
CA LEU A 173 -17.88 8.73 25.31
C LEU A 173 -16.54 9.01 24.61
N LEU A 174 -16.25 8.33 23.50
CA LEU A 174 -15.05 8.57 22.70
C LEU A 174 -15.12 9.90 21.94
N LEU A 175 -16.30 10.33 21.48
CA LEU A 175 -16.49 11.65 20.85
C LEU A 175 -16.22 12.81 21.81
N LEU A 176 -16.38 12.62 23.12
CA LEU A 176 -16.04 13.62 24.14
C LEU A 176 -14.56 13.99 24.15
N ARG A 177 -13.70 13.21 23.47
CA ARG A 177 -12.28 13.54 23.24
C ARG A 177 -12.10 14.86 22.49
N LEU A 178 -13.06 15.25 21.65
CA LEU A 178 -13.04 16.52 20.92
C LEU A 178 -13.26 17.73 21.84
N ALA A 179 -13.84 17.51 23.03
CA ALA A 179 -14.07 18.57 24.00
C ALA A 179 -12.89 18.69 24.98
N PRO A 180 -12.14 19.82 24.99
CA PRO A 180 -10.91 19.96 25.78
C PRO A 180 -11.13 19.84 27.29
N LYS A 181 -12.34 20.17 27.80
CA LYS A 181 -12.66 20.13 29.24
C LYS A 181 -13.08 18.75 29.75
N ILE A 182 -13.69 17.92 28.91
CA ILE A 182 -14.31 16.63 29.30
C ILE A 182 -13.61 15.43 28.66
N GLY A 183 -12.58 15.66 27.83
CA GLY A 183 -11.85 14.62 27.10
C GLY A 183 -11.21 13.52 27.96
N TRP A 184 -11.11 13.67 29.28
CA TRP A 184 -10.65 12.61 30.18
C TRP A 184 -11.58 11.39 30.20
N ILE A 185 -12.88 11.57 29.92
CA ILE A 185 -13.87 10.48 29.90
C ILE A 185 -13.59 9.50 28.76
N SER A 186 -13.01 9.97 27.66
CA SER A 186 -12.60 9.13 26.51
C SER A 186 -11.53 8.09 26.87
N ARG A 187 -10.89 8.18 28.04
CA ARG A 187 -9.91 7.19 28.50
C ARG A 187 -10.54 5.82 28.73
N TRP A 188 -11.81 5.74 29.15
CA TRP A 188 -12.50 4.47 29.39
C TRP A 188 -12.71 3.67 28.09
N PRO A 189 -13.32 4.24 27.02
CA PRO A 189 -13.34 3.58 25.71
C PRO A 189 -11.96 3.23 25.18
N THR A 190 -10.97 4.10 25.36
CA THR A 190 -9.60 3.85 24.87
C THR A 190 -8.95 2.67 25.60
N ALA A 191 -9.14 2.54 26.92
CA ALA A 191 -8.65 1.40 27.70
C ALA A 191 -9.33 0.09 27.28
N PHE A 192 -10.64 0.13 27.03
CA PHE A 192 -11.38 -1.02 26.49
C PHE A 192 -10.85 -1.45 25.12
N ILE A 193 -10.68 -0.49 24.19
CA ILE A 193 -10.10 -0.74 22.86
C ILE A 193 -8.71 -1.37 23.00
N ILE A 194 -7.81 -0.78 23.79
CA ILE A 194 -6.45 -1.32 23.99
C ILE A 194 -6.52 -2.74 24.56
N GLY A 195 -7.34 -2.99 25.58
CA GLY A 195 -7.47 -4.32 26.18
C GLY A 195 -7.93 -5.39 25.19
N VAL A 196 -8.98 -5.09 24.42
CA VAL A 196 -9.50 -6.01 23.39
C VAL A 196 -8.48 -6.22 22.28
N PHE A 197 -7.89 -5.15 21.74
CA PHE A 197 -6.91 -5.26 20.66
C PHE A 197 -5.64 -5.98 21.11
N CYS A 198 -5.14 -5.73 22.32
CA CYS A 198 -4.01 -6.47 22.88
C CYS A 198 -4.35 -7.96 23.05
N GLY A 199 -5.54 -8.31 23.54
CA GLY A 199 -5.96 -9.71 23.67
C GLY A 199 -6.04 -10.43 22.32
N LEU A 200 -6.68 -9.81 21.33
CA LEU A 200 -6.80 -10.36 19.97
C LEU A 200 -5.42 -10.47 19.31
N ARG A 201 -4.63 -9.39 19.33
CA ARG A 201 -3.29 -9.37 18.72
C ARG A 201 -2.33 -10.32 19.40
N PHE A 202 -2.44 -10.54 20.71
CA PHE A 202 -1.58 -11.50 21.41
C PHE A 202 -1.78 -12.91 20.86
N ILE A 203 -3.03 -13.37 20.73
CA ILE A 203 -3.33 -14.69 20.16
C ILE A 203 -2.89 -14.74 18.71
N SER A 204 -3.25 -13.74 17.89
CA SER A 204 -2.88 -13.70 16.48
C SER A 204 -1.37 -13.67 16.27
N SER A 205 -0.60 -12.93 17.06
CA SER A 205 0.86 -12.91 16.95
C SER A 205 1.50 -14.21 17.45
N LEU A 206 0.95 -14.87 18.47
CA LEU A 206 1.43 -16.20 18.86
C LEU A 206 1.21 -17.23 17.73
N GLU A 207 0.04 -17.25 17.12
CA GLU A 207 -0.24 -18.18 16.03
C GLU A 207 0.53 -17.81 14.76
N ALA A 208 0.45 -16.55 14.33
CA ALA A 208 0.99 -16.10 13.06
C ALA A 208 2.51 -15.88 13.08
N ASP A 209 3.11 -15.50 14.21
CA ASP A 209 4.56 -15.27 14.27
C ASP A 209 5.29 -16.48 14.88
N PHE A 210 4.82 -17.04 16.01
CA PHE A 210 5.53 -18.14 16.66
C PHE A 210 5.26 -19.49 16.00
N LEU A 211 3.99 -19.89 15.82
CA LEU A 211 3.69 -21.21 15.24
C LEU A 211 4.09 -21.28 13.76
N SER A 212 3.91 -20.19 13.01
CA SER A 212 4.32 -20.14 11.60
C SER A 212 5.84 -20.18 11.40
N GLN A 213 6.65 -19.83 12.42
CA GLN A 213 8.11 -19.94 12.35
C GLN A 213 8.62 -21.30 12.84
N ILE A 214 7.97 -21.86 13.87
CA ILE A 214 8.31 -23.19 14.41
C ILE A 214 7.95 -24.29 13.41
N GLY A 215 6.74 -24.25 12.84
CA GLY A 215 6.24 -25.29 11.93
C GLY A 215 7.17 -25.58 10.75
N PRO A 216 7.58 -24.57 9.96
CA PRO A 216 8.51 -24.73 8.84
C PRO A 216 9.93 -25.15 9.24
N THR A 217 10.29 -24.99 10.52
CA THR A 217 11.59 -25.45 11.06
C THR A 217 11.57 -26.96 11.37
N ILE A 218 10.39 -27.57 11.52
CA ILE A 218 10.23 -29.02 11.73
C ILE A 218 10.14 -29.71 10.37
N LYS A 219 11.26 -29.73 9.64
CA LYS A 219 11.41 -30.46 8.36
C LYS A 219 12.36 -31.64 8.52
N PRO A 220 12.16 -32.74 7.75
CA PRO A 220 13.11 -33.85 7.75
C PRO A 220 14.47 -33.37 7.24
N LEU A 221 15.55 -33.67 7.99
CA LEU A 221 16.91 -33.27 7.63
C LEU A 221 17.40 -33.95 6.34
N ILE A 222 16.88 -35.14 6.06
CA ILE A 222 17.19 -35.92 4.87
C ILE A 222 15.88 -36.11 4.10
N VAL A 223 15.83 -35.53 2.90
CA VAL A 223 14.69 -35.60 1.99
C VAL A 223 15.00 -36.65 0.92
N MET A 224 14.11 -37.62 0.79
CA MET A 224 14.13 -38.60 -0.30
C MET A 224 13.04 -38.19 -1.31
N GLY A 225 13.45 -37.87 -2.53
CA GLY A 225 12.56 -37.56 -3.65
C GLY A 225 12.24 -38.80 -4.49
N GLU A 226 11.47 -38.60 -5.57
CA GLU A 226 11.04 -39.69 -6.47
C GLU A 226 12.21 -40.45 -7.12
N ASN A 227 13.35 -39.79 -7.33
CA ASN A 227 14.54 -40.36 -7.97
C ASN A 227 15.72 -40.61 -7.00
N GLY A 228 15.48 -40.63 -5.68
CA GLY A 228 16.50 -40.88 -4.65
C GLY A 228 16.77 -39.68 -3.75
N PHE A 229 18.01 -39.53 -3.29
CA PHE A 229 18.39 -38.49 -2.31
C PHE A 229 18.39 -37.10 -2.95
N ASP A 230 17.55 -36.21 -2.42
CA ASP A 230 17.50 -34.80 -2.84
C ASP A 230 18.50 -33.98 -2.02
N LEU A 231 19.64 -33.68 -2.65
CA LEU A 231 20.75 -32.93 -2.06
C LEU A 231 20.35 -31.49 -1.70
N GLU A 232 19.56 -30.83 -2.55
CA GLU A 232 19.25 -29.41 -2.40
C GLU A 232 18.30 -29.19 -1.22
N SER A 233 17.19 -29.92 -1.21
CA SER A 233 16.20 -29.85 -0.12
C SER A 233 16.81 -30.29 1.21
N SER A 234 17.63 -31.35 1.22
CA SER A 234 18.30 -31.82 2.44
C SER A 234 19.30 -30.79 2.97
N PHE A 235 20.12 -30.19 2.10
CA PHE A 235 21.06 -29.15 2.48
C PHE A 235 20.35 -27.92 3.05
N SER A 236 19.29 -27.45 2.39
CA SER A 236 18.49 -26.31 2.86
C SER A 236 17.89 -26.57 4.25
N ASN A 237 17.29 -27.74 4.47
CA ASN A 237 16.71 -28.11 5.76
C ASN A 237 17.78 -28.20 6.87
N ILE A 238 18.97 -28.75 6.57
CA ILE A 238 20.08 -28.82 7.52
C ILE A 238 20.59 -27.43 7.88
N VAL A 239 20.80 -26.57 6.89
CA VAL A 239 21.24 -25.18 7.11
C VAL A 239 20.21 -24.40 7.92
N LEU A 240 18.92 -24.60 7.66
CA LEU A 240 17.84 -23.99 8.43
C LEU A 240 17.89 -24.44 9.89
N VAL A 241 17.88 -25.74 10.16
CA VAL A 241 17.87 -26.27 11.54
C VAL A 241 19.14 -25.85 12.29
N LEU A 242 20.33 -26.06 11.70
CA LEU A 242 21.60 -25.71 12.34
C LEU A 242 21.77 -24.19 12.50
N GLY A 243 21.33 -23.41 11.52
CA GLY A 243 21.33 -21.95 11.57
C GLY A 243 20.45 -21.41 12.69
N THR A 244 19.21 -21.92 12.79
CA THR A 244 18.28 -21.55 13.86
C THR A 244 18.83 -21.91 15.24
N LEU A 245 19.37 -23.13 15.42
CA LEU A 245 20.02 -23.53 16.67
C LEU A 245 21.22 -22.63 17.00
N ALA A 246 22.08 -22.31 16.02
CA ALA A 246 23.22 -21.41 16.23
C ALA A 246 22.79 -19.99 16.64
N CYS A 247 21.72 -19.46 16.04
CA CYS A 247 21.11 -18.19 16.44
C CYS A 247 20.54 -18.23 17.87
N LEU A 248 19.85 -19.30 18.24
CA LEU A 248 19.34 -19.52 19.60
C LEU A 248 20.50 -19.54 20.61
N VAL A 249 21.61 -20.23 20.32
CA VAL A 249 22.80 -20.22 21.18
C VAL A 249 23.40 -18.83 21.32
N TYR A 250 23.40 -18.02 20.26
CA TYR A 250 23.87 -16.63 20.32
C TYR A 250 23.01 -15.76 21.26
N PHE A 251 21.68 -15.86 21.18
CA PHE A 251 20.76 -15.10 22.05
C PHE A 251 20.61 -15.69 23.46
N PHE A 252 21.13 -16.89 23.70
CA PHE A 252 21.08 -17.52 25.01
C PHE A 252 22.10 -16.90 25.97
N PHE A 253 21.70 -15.85 26.69
CA PHE A 253 22.56 -15.12 27.62
C PHE A 253 22.88 -15.87 28.92
N SER A 254 22.19 -16.99 29.20
CA SER A 254 22.35 -17.76 30.44
C SER A 254 23.63 -18.62 30.48
N VAL A 255 24.36 -18.73 29.37
CA VAL A 255 25.62 -19.50 29.29
C VAL A 255 26.72 -18.59 28.77
N GLU A 256 27.90 -18.64 29.41
CA GLU A 256 29.06 -17.90 28.94
C GLU A 256 29.53 -18.43 27.58
N HIS A 257 29.63 -17.54 26.57
CA HIS A 257 30.07 -17.86 25.20
C HIS A 257 31.57 -18.14 25.08
N LYS A 258 32.10 -19.11 25.83
CA LYS A 258 33.50 -19.56 25.80
C LYS A 258 33.64 -20.93 25.10
N GLY A 259 34.82 -21.20 24.55
CA GLY A 259 35.15 -22.50 23.94
C GLY A 259 34.29 -22.87 22.72
N ALA A 260 33.74 -24.09 22.69
CA ALA A 260 32.93 -24.60 21.58
C ALA A 260 31.61 -23.83 21.41
N VAL A 261 30.95 -23.46 22.51
CA VAL A 261 29.70 -22.69 22.51
C VAL A 261 29.91 -21.31 21.89
N GLY A 262 31.06 -20.67 22.16
CA GLY A 262 31.43 -19.40 21.54
C GLY A 262 31.64 -19.49 20.02
N LYS A 263 32.11 -20.62 19.49
CA LYS A 263 32.25 -20.83 18.03
C LYS A 263 30.88 -21.01 17.36
N VAL A 264 29.97 -21.77 17.98
CA VAL A 264 28.59 -21.97 17.49
C VAL A 264 27.80 -20.66 17.53
N ALA A 265 27.95 -19.87 18.60
CA ALA A 265 27.36 -18.54 18.67
C ALA A 265 27.92 -17.61 17.59
N ARG A 266 29.23 -17.69 17.29
CA ARG A 266 29.84 -16.93 16.20
C ARG A 266 29.24 -17.27 14.84
N SER A 267 28.99 -18.55 14.54
CA SER A 267 28.28 -18.91 13.30
C SER A 267 26.84 -18.37 13.27
N GLY A 268 26.16 -18.32 14.42
CA GLY A 268 24.86 -17.67 14.56
C GLY A 268 24.92 -16.16 14.23
N ILE A 269 25.95 -15.45 14.69
CA ILE A 269 26.17 -14.03 14.35
C ILE A 269 26.32 -13.84 12.84
N TRP A 270 27.13 -14.67 12.18
CA TRP A 270 27.29 -14.60 10.72
C TRP A 270 25.96 -14.83 10.00
N MET A 271 25.19 -15.82 10.44
CA MET A 271 23.86 -16.09 9.87
C MET A 271 22.93 -14.89 10.04
N LEU A 272 22.88 -14.27 11.24
CA LEU A 272 22.09 -13.06 11.50
C LEU A 272 22.53 -11.87 10.65
N MET A 273 23.83 -11.65 10.48
CA MET A 273 24.33 -10.55 9.65
C MET A 273 23.93 -10.73 8.18
N ILE A 274 23.95 -11.96 7.66
CA ILE A 274 23.52 -12.25 6.30
C ILE A 274 22.01 -12.02 6.14
N THR A 275 21.18 -12.57 7.04
CA THR A 275 19.72 -12.43 6.94
C THR A 275 19.25 -11.00 7.18
N PHE A 276 19.82 -10.28 8.15
CA PHE A 276 19.55 -8.85 8.33
C PHE A 276 20.07 -8.00 7.17
N GLY A 277 21.23 -8.35 6.59
CA GLY A 277 21.75 -7.70 5.38
C GLY A 277 20.81 -7.86 4.19
N ALA A 278 20.29 -9.07 3.97
CA ALA A 278 19.30 -9.34 2.93
C ALA A 278 17.98 -8.59 3.18
N ALA A 279 17.47 -8.58 4.41
CA ALA A 279 16.25 -7.84 4.77
C ALA A 279 16.42 -6.33 4.56
N PHE A 280 17.56 -5.76 4.96
CA PHE A 280 17.89 -4.36 4.67
C PHE A 280 17.92 -4.09 3.15
N GLY A 281 18.62 -4.94 2.39
CA GLY A 281 18.68 -4.86 0.92
C GLY A 281 17.29 -4.88 0.27
N TYR A 282 16.40 -5.75 0.73
CA TYR A 282 15.03 -5.84 0.23
C TYR A 282 14.24 -4.54 0.45
N THR A 283 14.37 -3.91 1.62
CA THR A 283 13.69 -2.63 1.89
C THR A 283 14.25 -1.48 1.06
N VAL A 284 15.57 -1.44 0.82
CA VAL A 284 16.20 -0.43 -0.04
C VAL A 284 15.74 -0.61 -1.49
N MET A 285 15.75 -1.85 -1.99
CA MET A 285 15.26 -2.19 -3.33
C MET A 285 13.80 -1.78 -3.49
N GLY A 286 12.93 -2.08 -2.52
CA GLY A 286 11.52 -1.67 -2.56
C GLY A 286 11.34 -0.15 -2.67
N ARG A 287 12.14 0.63 -1.93
CA ARG A 287 12.09 2.11 -2.01
C ARG A 287 12.58 2.63 -3.36
N ILE A 288 13.66 2.06 -3.90
CA ILE A 288 14.19 2.43 -5.22
C ILE A 288 13.19 2.05 -6.32
N ALA A 289 12.56 0.88 -6.23
CA ALA A 289 11.55 0.44 -7.18
C ALA A 289 10.31 1.35 -7.17
N LEU A 290 9.84 1.77 -5.98
CA LEU A 290 8.75 2.74 -5.87
C LEU A 290 9.14 4.10 -6.48
N LEU A 291 10.37 4.56 -6.26
CA LEU A 291 10.89 5.80 -6.85
C LEU A 291 10.97 5.69 -8.38
N ALA A 292 11.51 4.59 -8.90
CA ALA A 292 11.57 4.31 -10.33
C ALA A 292 10.16 4.29 -10.95
N GLY A 293 9.19 3.64 -10.31
CA GLY A 293 7.80 3.65 -10.77
C GLY A 293 7.15 5.04 -10.77
N ARG A 294 7.58 5.96 -9.88
CA ARG A 294 7.14 7.37 -9.95
C ARG A 294 7.81 8.15 -11.09
N PHE A 295 9.06 7.85 -11.42
CA PHE A 295 9.73 8.42 -12.59
C PHE A 295 9.14 7.88 -13.89
N GLU A 296 8.83 6.58 -13.97
CA GLU A 296 8.13 5.96 -15.09
C GLU A 296 6.77 6.65 -15.32
N PHE A 297 5.95 6.80 -14.29
CA PHE A 297 4.70 7.57 -14.38
C PHE A 297 4.91 9.02 -14.91
N LEU A 298 5.97 9.71 -14.47
CA LEU A 298 6.20 11.10 -14.89
C LEU A 298 6.68 11.19 -16.34
N PHE A 299 7.55 10.27 -16.76
CA PHE A 299 8.20 10.31 -18.08
C PHE A 299 7.42 9.58 -19.16
N ASP A 300 6.74 8.48 -18.84
CA ASP A 300 5.93 7.68 -19.76
C ASP A 300 4.49 8.19 -19.78
N ASP A 301 3.74 7.97 -18.69
CA ASP A 301 2.30 8.27 -18.64
C ASP A 301 1.96 9.77 -18.79
N TRP A 302 2.78 10.66 -18.22
CA TRP A 302 2.52 12.10 -18.26
C TRP A 302 3.22 12.84 -19.40
N LEU A 303 4.55 12.77 -19.49
CA LEU A 303 5.33 13.55 -20.48
C LEU A 303 5.55 12.83 -21.81
N TRP A 304 5.36 11.51 -21.86
CA TRP A 304 5.60 10.70 -23.06
C TRP A 304 6.98 10.91 -23.70
N LEU A 305 8.02 10.99 -22.85
CA LEU A 305 9.43 11.13 -23.27
C LEU A 305 10.06 9.78 -23.64
N ILE A 306 9.46 8.67 -23.21
CA ILE A 306 9.91 7.28 -23.42
C ILE A 306 8.71 6.52 -23.98
N ASP A 307 8.84 5.88 -25.16
CA ASP A 307 7.75 5.17 -25.86
C ASP A 307 7.53 3.77 -25.24
N PRO A 308 6.29 3.39 -24.85
CA PRO A 308 5.98 2.10 -24.22
C PRO A 308 6.26 0.85 -25.08
N LYS A 309 6.63 0.99 -26.36
CA LYS A 309 7.00 -0.16 -27.21
C LYS A 309 8.45 -0.62 -27.03
N ASP A 310 9.30 0.15 -26.37
CA ASP A 310 10.63 -0.30 -25.93
C ASP A 310 10.61 -0.59 -24.43
N ALA A 311 9.92 -1.70 -24.08
CA ALA A 311 10.01 -2.42 -22.82
C ALA A 311 9.86 -1.59 -21.54
N HIS A 312 8.70 -1.70 -20.87
CA HIS A 312 8.52 -1.38 -19.45
C HIS A 312 9.78 -1.75 -18.64
N PRO A 313 10.66 -0.81 -18.30
CA PRO A 313 11.93 -1.16 -17.68
C PRO A 313 11.68 -1.78 -16.30
N ALA A 314 10.59 -1.40 -15.63
CA ALA A 314 10.13 -2.02 -14.40
C ALA A 314 9.57 -3.43 -14.61
N GLN A 315 8.76 -3.70 -15.64
CA GLN A 315 8.26 -5.07 -15.88
C GLN A 315 9.35 -6.00 -16.43
N VAL A 316 10.26 -5.54 -17.29
CA VAL A 316 11.39 -6.34 -17.77
C VAL A 316 12.36 -6.63 -16.63
N PHE A 317 12.62 -5.67 -15.74
CA PHE A 317 13.41 -5.89 -14.51
C PHE A 317 12.72 -6.87 -13.55
N LEU A 318 11.40 -6.75 -13.35
CA LEU A 318 10.64 -7.69 -12.52
C LEU A 318 10.51 -9.08 -13.16
N GLN A 319 10.40 -9.19 -14.48
CA GLN A 319 10.31 -10.45 -15.23
C GLN A 319 11.66 -11.16 -15.37
N THR A 320 12.77 -10.43 -15.44
CA THR A 320 14.12 -11.02 -15.42
C THR A 320 14.52 -11.52 -14.04
N ILE A 321 13.96 -10.94 -12.97
CA ILE A 321 14.32 -11.29 -11.58
C ILE A 321 13.32 -12.27 -10.94
N ALA A 322 12.04 -12.29 -11.36
CA ALA A 322 11.05 -13.25 -10.87
C ALA A 322 11.52 -14.73 -10.92
N PRO A 323 12.18 -15.23 -11.99
CA PRO A 323 12.74 -16.58 -11.99
C PRO A 323 14.07 -16.73 -11.24
N MET A 324 14.66 -15.65 -10.70
CA MET A 324 15.84 -15.70 -9.81
C MET A 324 15.48 -15.70 -8.32
N LEU A 325 14.20 -15.48 -7.98
CA LEU A 325 13.69 -15.44 -6.60
C LEU A 325 12.86 -16.69 -6.20
N THR A 326 12.70 -17.64 -7.11
CA THR A 326 12.24 -19.01 -6.84
C THR A 326 13.44 -19.93 -6.73
#